data_AF-A0AAU6T1D7-F1
#
_entry.id   AF-A0AAU6T1D7-F1
#
_cell.length_a   1.000
_cell.length_b   1.000
_cell.length_c   1.000
_cell.angle_alpha   90.00
_cell.angle_beta   90.00
_cell.angle_gamma   90.00
#
_symmetry.space_group_name_H-M   'P 1'
#
loop_
_entity.id
_entity.type
_entity.pdbx_description
1 polymer ?
#
loop_
_entity_poly.entity_id
_entity_poly.type
_entity_poly.pdbx_seq_one_letter_code
_entity_poly.pdbx_strand_id
1 'polypeptide(L)'
;MISYRTGNIIIDDSEAIVNTVNCVGVMGKGLALQFKKAFLDNFKQYKSACDRKEVKIGKMFVTEQGDMFNRKIIINFPTKDHWKGKSKYEYIESGLDDLAIKIQEYGIKSIAIPPLGAGLGGLEWSTVKSMIIDKLGSIQDVSINIYEPLGSPDAKDIVINTKVPNMTKGRALLLKLLGIYSSKGYECTKLEAQKLAYFLQEAGVDLKLKYEAHNFGPYADNLNHVLSHIDGHFISGFGDRVAKSRISIINNSLDAAEEYLSNHPESDEAICKVEKLIRGYETPLSMEVLSTVHWVVKHEGYSPNDFDSIKLFIYQWNDHKASIKEKYLKKALSRLESNCWVS
;
A
#
# COMPACT_ATOMS: atom_id res chain seq x y z
N MET A 1 8.34 -27.63 7.84
CA MET A 1 9.09 -26.85 6.82
C MET A 1 8.76 -25.38 7.03
N ILE A 2 9.75 -24.49 7.14
CA ILE A 2 9.52 -23.04 7.24
C ILE A 2 9.79 -22.41 5.87
N SER A 3 8.86 -21.58 5.39
CA SER A 3 9.01 -20.78 4.18
C SER A 3 8.78 -19.31 4.51
N TYR A 4 9.59 -18.42 3.92
CA TYR A 4 9.41 -16.98 4.06
C TYR A 4 8.58 -16.44 2.90
N ARG A 5 7.60 -15.59 3.21
CA ARG A 5 6.65 -15.02 2.24
C ARG A 5 6.57 -13.51 2.40
N THR A 6 6.17 -12.85 1.33
CA THR A 6 5.76 -11.45 1.32
C THR A 6 4.38 -11.33 0.68
N GLY A 7 3.70 -10.21 0.91
CA GLY A 7 2.36 -9.96 0.36
C GLY A 7 1.23 -10.20 1.36
N ASN A 8 0.06 -10.61 0.86
CA ASN A 8 -1.19 -10.61 1.62
C ASN A 8 -1.50 -11.98 2.25
N ILE A 9 -1.31 -12.11 3.56
CA ILE A 9 -1.61 -13.34 4.31
C ILE A 9 -3.08 -13.78 4.26
N ILE A 10 -4.03 -12.89 3.95
CA ILE A 10 -5.46 -13.21 3.89
C ILE A 10 -5.78 -14.26 2.80
N ILE A 11 -4.99 -14.27 1.72
CA ILE A 11 -5.18 -15.17 0.58
C ILE A 11 -4.23 -16.38 0.62
N ASP A 12 -3.45 -16.54 1.70
CA ASP A 12 -2.58 -17.71 1.87
C ASP A 12 -3.44 -18.99 1.85
N ASP A 13 -2.95 -20.04 1.23
CA ASP A 13 -3.64 -21.32 1.05
C ASP A 13 -3.49 -22.27 2.26
N SER A 14 -2.73 -21.87 3.29
CA SER A 14 -2.57 -22.64 4.53
C SER A 14 -3.90 -22.94 5.23
N GLU A 15 -4.02 -24.09 5.88
CA GLU A 15 -5.22 -24.48 6.66
C GLU A 15 -5.54 -23.46 7.75
N ALA A 16 -4.51 -22.92 8.42
CA ALA A 16 -4.63 -21.89 9.41
C ALA A 16 -3.94 -20.58 9.00
N ILE A 17 -4.54 -19.45 9.33
CA ILE A 17 -3.91 -18.13 9.18
C ILE A 17 -4.03 -17.32 10.47
N VAL A 18 -2.92 -16.68 10.86
CA VAL A 18 -2.84 -15.94 12.12
C VAL A 18 -3.22 -14.47 11.93
N ASN A 19 -4.15 -14.00 12.76
CA ASN A 19 -4.57 -12.61 12.85
C ASN A 19 -4.01 -11.97 14.12
N THR A 20 -3.32 -10.83 14.01
CA THR A 20 -2.84 -10.11 15.20
C THR A 20 -3.94 -9.20 15.76
N VAL A 21 -4.36 -9.44 17.00
CA VAL A 21 -5.50 -8.75 17.63
C VAL A 21 -5.12 -8.08 18.94
N ASN A 22 -6.06 -7.29 19.49
CA ASN A 22 -6.04 -6.85 20.87
C ASN A 22 -7.07 -7.62 21.73
N CYS A 23 -7.12 -7.39 23.03
CA CYS A 23 -8.08 -8.05 23.93
C CYS A 23 -9.42 -7.30 24.05
N VAL A 24 -9.57 -6.11 23.46
CA VAL A 24 -10.75 -5.23 23.65
C VAL A 24 -11.72 -5.18 22.47
N GLY A 25 -11.59 -6.10 21.52
CA GLY A 25 -12.59 -6.30 20.45
C GLY A 25 -12.51 -5.30 19.31
N VAL A 26 -11.38 -4.60 19.10
CA VAL A 26 -11.26 -3.56 18.06
C VAL A 26 -10.37 -4.01 16.92
N MET A 27 -10.93 -4.22 15.72
CA MET A 27 -10.17 -4.47 14.48
C MET A 27 -10.22 -3.26 13.55
N GLY A 28 -9.56 -2.16 13.95
CA GLY A 28 -9.72 -0.84 13.29
C GLY A 28 -8.62 -0.43 12.31
N LYS A 29 -7.46 -1.10 12.30
CA LYS A 29 -6.32 -0.74 11.44
C LYS A 29 -5.42 -1.94 11.14
N GLY A 30 -4.47 -1.76 10.23
CA GLY A 30 -3.46 -2.76 9.89
C GLY A 30 -4.08 -4.07 9.39
N LEU A 31 -3.45 -5.18 9.79
CA LEU A 31 -3.85 -6.55 9.44
C LEU A 31 -5.21 -6.94 10.02
N ALA A 32 -5.47 -6.59 11.29
CA ALA A 32 -6.76 -6.87 11.95
C ALA A 32 -7.96 -6.33 11.16
N LEU A 33 -7.85 -5.13 10.58
CA LEU A 33 -8.91 -4.55 9.75
C LEU A 33 -9.13 -5.36 8.45
N GLN A 34 -8.06 -5.91 7.86
CA GLN A 34 -8.18 -6.76 6.68
C GLN A 34 -8.89 -8.07 7.03
N PHE A 35 -8.54 -8.71 8.15
CA PHE A 35 -9.24 -9.88 8.68
C PHE A 35 -10.71 -9.58 8.97
N LYS A 36 -11.05 -8.43 9.56
CA LYS A 36 -12.46 -8.03 9.78
C LYS A 36 -13.26 -7.95 8.47
N LYS A 37 -12.64 -7.44 7.39
CA LYS A 37 -13.29 -7.31 6.08
C LYS A 37 -13.44 -8.67 5.38
N ALA A 38 -12.41 -9.52 5.46
CA ALA A 38 -12.39 -10.81 4.78
C ALA A 38 -13.17 -11.90 5.53
N PHE A 39 -13.18 -11.86 6.86
CA PHE A 39 -13.68 -12.92 7.73
C PHE A 39 -14.66 -12.34 8.76
N LEU A 40 -15.83 -11.90 8.29
CA LEU A 40 -16.81 -11.18 9.13
C LEU A 40 -17.29 -12.01 10.32
N ASP A 41 -17.50 -13.32 10.15
CA ASP A 41 -17.99 -14.18 11.24
C ASP A 41 -16.93 -14.43 12.31
N ASN A 42 -15.64 -14.51 11.94
CA ASN A 42 -14.52 -14.49 12.88
C ASN A 42 -14.56 -13.20 13.70
N PHE A 43 -14.77 -12.04 13.06
CA PHE A 43 -14.85 -10.77 13.79
C PHE A 43 -16.04 -10.75 14.77
N LYS A 44 -17.21 -11.25 14.39
CA LYS A 44 -18.38 -11.33 15.30
C LYS A 44 -18.08 -12.21 16.52
N GLN A 45 -17.50 -13.40 16.30
CA GLN A 45 -17.13 -14.33 17.38
C GLN A 45 -16.06 -13.73 18.29
N TYR A 46 -14.99 -13.18 17.71
CA TYR A 46 -13.91 -12.49 18.43
C TYR A 46 -14.45 -11.31 19.25
N LYS A 47 -15.31 -10.47 18.67
CA LYS A 47 -15.88 -9.30 19.36
C LYS A 47 -16.71 -9.75 20.57
N SER A 48 -17.55 -10.76 20.38
CA SER A 48 -18.38 -11.34 21.44
C SER A 48 -17.53 -11.95 22.56
N ALA A 49 -16.44 -12.64 22.22
CA ALA A 49 -15.49 -13.20 23.19
C ALA A 49 -14.72 -12.11 23.95
N CYS A 50 -14.34 -11.01 23.29
CA CYS A 50 -13.75 -9.83 23.95
C CYS A 50 -14.72 -9.18 24.93
N ASP A 51 -16.00 -9.04 24.56
CA ASP A 51 -17.02 -8.45 25.44
C ASP A 51 -17.25 -9.32 26.69
N ARG A 52 -17.06 -10.64 26.58
CA ARG A 52 -17.02 -11.59 27.70
C ARG A 52 -15.67 -11.72 28.42
N LYS A 53 -14.64 -10.95 28.02
CA LYS A 53 -13.27 -10.99 28.56
C LYS A 53 -12.58 -12.36 28.44
N GLU A 54 -12.94 -13.13 27.42
CA GLU A 54 -12.38 -14.46 27.14
C GLU A 54 -11.06 -14.38 26.39
N VAL A 55 -10.89 -13.36 25.52
CA VAL A 55 -9.64 -13.11 24.80
C VAL A 55 -8.63 -12.45 25.75
N LYS A 56 -7.48 -13.12 25.97
CA LYS A 56 -6.43 -12.69 26.89
C LYS A 56 -5.05 -12.87 26.26
N ILE A 57 -4.10 -12.05 26.71
CA ILE A 57 -2.68 -12.24 26.35
C ILE A 57 -2.24 -13.67 26.65
N GLY A 58 -1.45 -14.25 25.76
CA GLY A 58 -0.95 -15.62 25.87
C GLY A 58 -1.99 -16.71 25.60
N LYS A 59 -3.20 -16.34 25.13
CA LYS A 59 -4.24 -17.31 24.74
C LYS A 59 -4.78 -17.00 23.36
N MET A 60 -4.55 -17.92 22.42
CA MET A 60 -5.08 -17.87 21.07
C MET A 60 -6.59 -18.04 21.09
N PHE A 61 -7.29 -17.17 20.37
CA PHE A 61 -8.72 -17.34 20.14
C PHE A 61 -8.95 -17.87 18.72
N VAL A 62 -9.26 -19.16 18.63
CA VAL A 62 -9.41 -19.87 17.36
C VAL A 62 -10.86 -19.82 16.91
N THR A 63 -11.09 -19.55 15.63
CA THR A 63 -12.39 -19.68 14.97
C THR A 63 -12.22 -20.47 13.69
N GLU A 64 -13.31 -21.07 13.24
CA GLU A 64 -13.35 -21.84 12.01
C GLU A 64 -14.38 -21.24 11.08
N GLN A 65 -14.05 -21.22 9.79
CA GLN A 65 -14.94 -20.75 8.73
C GLN A 65 -14.96 -21.73 7.57
N GLY A 66 -16.01 -21.61 6.77
CA GLY A 66 -16.23 -22.46 5.60
C GLY A 66 -17.14 -23.65 5.91
N ASP A 67 -17.31 -24.50 4.90
CA ASP A 67 -18.08 -25.74 5.00
C ASP A 67 -17.16 -26.94 5.27
N MET A 68 -17.73 -28.15 5.24
CA MET A 68 -17.01 -29.40 5.47
C MET A 68 -15.86 -29.64 4.46
N PHE A 69 -15.90 -29.01 3.29
CA PHE A 69 -14.94 -29.23 2.20
C PHE A 69 -13.89 -28.13 2.09
N ASN A 70 -14.17 -26.92 2.59
CA ASN A 70 -13.28 -25.75 2.54
C ASN A 70 -13.15 -25.07 3.93
N ARG A 71 -12.75 -25.84 4.93
CA ARG A 71 -12.53 -25.34 6.30
C ARG A 71 -11.25 -24.48 6.37
N LYS A 72 -11.39 -23.25 6.86
CA LYS A 72 -10.29 -22.32 7.13
C LYS A 72 -10.24 -21.99 8.62
N ILE A 73 -9.08 -22.15 9.24
CA ILE A 73 -8.87 -21.86 10.66
C ILE A 73 -8.29 -20.44 10.79
N ILE A 74 -8.95 -19.58 11.56
CA ILE A 74 -8.46 -18.24 11.88
C ILE A 74 -8.00 -18.23 13.33
N ILE A 75 -6.70 -17.99 13.54
CA ILE A 75 -6.12 -17.93 14.87
C ILE A 75 -5.91 -16.47 15.25
N ASN A 76 -6.73 -15.95 16.15
CA ASN A 76 -6.58 -14.59 16.65
C ASN A 76 -5.55 -14.57 17.78
N PHE A 77 -4.38 -14.01 17.48
CA PHE A 77 -3.21 -13.90 18.34
C PHE A 77 -3.21 -12.55 19.08
N PRO A 78 -3.46 -12.51 20.39
CA PRO A 78 -3.46 -11.26 21.15
C PRO A 78 -2.04 -10.71 21.32
N THR A 79 -1.69 -9.72 20.50
CA THR A 79 -0.37 -9.04 20.56
C THR A 79 -0.42 -7.75 21.39
N LYS A 80 -1.61 -7.34 21.82
CA LYS A 80 -1.84 -6.14 22.62
C LYS A 80 -2.98 -6.36 23.58
N ASP A 81 -2.89 -5.79 24.78
CA ASP A 81 -4.03 -5.78 25.68
C ASP A 81 -5.08 -4.77 25.18
N HIS A 82 -4.68 -3.50 25.09
CA HIS A 82 -5.49 -2.42 24.51
C HIS A 82 -4.89 -1.92 23.18
N TRP A 83 -5.73 -1.57 22.19
CA TRP A 83 -5.28 -1.14 20.85
C TRP A 83 -4.42 0.14 20.84
N LYS A 84 -4.56 0.99 21.86
CA LYS A 84 -3.73 2.20 22.10
C LYS A 84 -2.32 1.86 22.63
N GLY A 85 -2.11 0.69 23.22
CA GLY A 85 -0.83 0.28 23.77
C GLY A 85 0.17 -0.24 22.72
N LYS A 86 1.42 -0.39 23.13
CA LYS A 86 2.45 -1.12 22.37
C LYS A 86 2.35 -2.63 22.62
N SER A 87 2.94 -3.42 21.72
CA SER A 87 3.14 -4.86 21.96
C SER A 87 4.31 -5.06 22.92
N LYS A 88 4.46 -6.26 23.50
CA LYS A 88 5.58 -6.66 24.37
C LYS A 88 6.09 -8.03 23.94
N TYR A 89 7.39 -8.29 24.10
CA TYR A 89 7.97 -9.61 23.78
C TYR A 89 7.32 -10.74 24.59
N GLU A 90 7.02 -10.51 25.87
CA GLU A 90 6.29 -11.46 26.73
C GLU A 90 4.92 -11.88 26.16
N TYR A 91 4.25 -10.99 25.42
CA TYR A 91 2.96 -11.29 24.79
C TYR A 91 3.15 -12.23 23.59
N ILE A 92 4.25 -12.06 22.87
CA ILE A 92 4.61 -12.90 21.73
C ILE A 92 5.08 -14.26 22.21
N GLU A 93 5.93 -14.31 23.24
CA GLU A 93 6.45 -15.56 23.81
C GLU A 93 5.31 -16.46 24.31
N SER A 94 4.50 -15.95 25.24
CA SER A 94 3.37 -16.70 25.78
C SER A 94 2.33 -17.06 24.71
N GLY A 95 2.13 -16.19 23.70
CA GLY A 95 1.22 -16.47 22.60
C GLY A 95 1.75 -17.55 21.65
N LEU A 96 3.06 -17.63 21.44
CA LEU A 96 3.68 -18.69 20.63
C LEU A 96 3.63 -20.04 21.32
N ASP A 97 3.76 -20.07 22.65
CA ASP A 97 3.56 -21.29 23.44
C ASP A 97 2.14 -21.84 23.25
N ASP A 98 1.12 -21.00 23.38
CA ASP A 98 -0.26 -21.42 23.15
C ASP A 98 -0.55 -21.73 21.68
N LEU A 99 0.10 -21.02 20.73
CA LEU A 99 -0.02 -21.32 19.31
C LEU A 99 0.49 -22.73 18.98
N ALA A 100 1.62 -23.15 19.55
CA ALA A 100 2.16 -24.49 19.36
C ALA A 100 1.16 -25.57 19.84
N ILE A 101 0.51 -25.32 20.99
CA ILE A 101 -0.55 -26.19 21.52
C ILE A 101 -1.73 -26.24 20.54
N LYS A 102 -2.18 -25.09 20.03
CA LYS A 102 -3.31 -25.04 19.09
C LYS A 102 -3.03 -25.68 17.75
N ILE A 103 -1.79 -25.59 17.24
CA ILE A 103 -1.38 -26.31 16.03
C ILE A 103 -1.59 -27.82 16.20
N GLN A 104 -1.22 -28.37 17.35
CA GLN A 104 -1.40 -29.80 17.64
C GLN A 104 -2.87 -30.16 17.92
N GLU A 105 -3.56 -29.38 18.74
CA GLU A 105 -4.97 -29.61 19.13
C GLU A 105 -5.92 -29.62 17.92
N TYR A 106 -5.68 -28.73 16.96
CA TYR A 106 -6.50 -28.63 15.74
C TYR A 106 -5.95 -29.47 14.58
N GLY A 107 -4.82 -30.17 14.78
CA GLY A 107 -4.19 -31.00 13.76
C GLY A 107 -3.72 -30.23 12.52
N ILE A 108 -3.34 -28.96 12.69
CA ILE A 108 -3.00 -28.03 11.60
C ILE A 108 -1.75 -28.51 10.88
N LYS A 109 -1.83 -28.69 9.55
CA LYS A 109 -0.72 -29.11 8.68
C LYS A 109 -0.06 -27.96 7.94
N SER A 110 -0.75 -26.84 7.78
CA SER A 110 -0.17 -25.63 7.22
C SER A 110 -0.69 -24.37 7.92
N ILE A 111 0.24 -23.46 8.25
CA ILE A 111 -0.07 -22.21 8.95
C ILE A 111 0.69 -21.02 8.39
N ALA A 112 -0.01 -19.90 8.20
CA ALA A 112 0.60 -18.62 7.88
C ALA A 112 0.67 -17.69 9.10
N ILE A 113 1.84 -17.09 9.33
CA ILE A 113 2.14 -16.28 10.51
C ILE A 113 2.64 -14.89 10.07
N PRO A 114 1.99 -13.79 10.46
CA PRO A 114 2.42 -12.43 10.14
C PRO A 114 3.52 -11.93 11.11
N PRO A 115 4.10 -10.74 10.88
CA PRO A 115 5.06 -10.13 11.80
C PRO A 115 4.43 -9.75 13.15
N LEU A 116 4.47 -10.67 14.11
CA LEU A 116 3.75 -10.57 15.38
C LEU A 116 4.21 -9.36 16.20
N GLY A 117 3.39 -8.31 16.27
CA GLY A 117 3.70 -7.11 17.05
C GLY A 117 4.81 -6.20 16.48
N ALA A 118 5.44 -6.55 15.35
CA ALA A 118 6.57 -5.79 14.80
C ALA A 118 6.16 -4.46 14.11
N GLY A 119 4.96 -4.40 13.51
CA GLY A 119 4.45 -3.18 12.87
C GLY A 119 3.91 -2.14 13.86
N LEU A 120 2.58 -2.03 13.95
CA LEU A 120 1.92 -1.09 14.88
C LEU A 120 2.18 -1.39 16.37
N GLY A 121 2.76 -2.55 16.69
CA GLY A 121 3.17 -2.92 18.04
C GLY A 121 4.57 -2.41 18.41
N GLY A 122 5.42 -2.09 17.44
CA GLY A 122 6.75 -1.51 17.62
C GLY A 122 7.83 -2.48 18.11
N LEU A 123 7.63 -3.79 17.99
CA LEU A 123 8.67 -4.77 18.28
C LEU A 123 9.67 -4.87 17.12
N GLU A 124 10.89 -5.30 17.43
CA GLU A 124 11.92 -5.52 16.42
C GLU A 124 11.67 -6.87 15.72
N TRP A 125 11.68 -6.87 14.37
CA TRP A 125 11.29 -8.05 13.60
C TRP A 125 12.26 -9.22 13.74
N SER A 126 13.57 -8.98 13.68
CA SER A 126 14.57 -10.05 13.77
C SER A 126 14.45 -10.85 15.08
N THR A 127 14.12 -10.16 16.16
CA THR A 127 13.86 -10.74 17.48
C THR A 127 12.58 -11.59 17.45
N VAL A 128 11.47 -11.02 16.95
CA VAL A 128 10.20 -11.77 16.84
C VAL A 128 10.32 -12.97 15.91
N LYS A 129 11.06 -12.83 14.81
CA LYS A 129 11.35 -13.90 13.84
C LYS A 129 12.09 -15.04 14.52
N SER A 130 13.14 -14.74 15.30
CA SER A 130 13.85 -15.76 16.10
C SER A 130 12.88 -16.49 17.03
N MET A 131 12.04 -15.76 17.78
CA MET A 131 11.08 -16.37 18.70
C MET A 131 10.11 -17.34 17.99
N ILE A 132 9.62 -16.98 16.80
CA ILE A 132 8.75 -17.85 15.99
C ILE A 132 9.49 -19.13 15.60
N ILE A 133 10.72 -19.01 15.10
CA ILE A 133 11.55 -20.15 14.68
C ILE A 133 11.87 -21.05 15.88
N ASP A 134 12.26 -20.47 17.01
CA ASP A 134 12.64 -21.21 18.22
C ASP A 134 11.46 -21.99 18.81
N LYS A 135 10.25 -21.40 18.80
CA LYS A 135 9.05 -22.03 19.38
C LYS A 135 8.37 -23.03 18.45
N LEU A 136 8.35 -22.76 17.14
CA LEU A 136 7.53 -23.54 16.19
C LEU A 136 8.36 -24.36 15.21
N GLY A 137 9.66 -24.08 15.05
CA GLY A 137 10.51 -24.72 14.04
C GLY A 137 10.79 -26.20 14.29
N SER A 138 10.61 -26.67 15.53
CA SER A 138 10.75 -28.07 15.91
C SER A 138 9.47 -28.90 15.70
N ILE A 139 8.34 -28.27 15.36
CA ILE A 139 7.08 -28.98 15.12
C ILE A 139 7.18 -29.73 13.78
N GLN A 140 7.09 -31.06 13.85
CA GLN A 140 7.12 -31.94 12.68
C GLN A 140 5.79 -31.93 11.94
N ASP A 141 5.82 -32.22 10.63
CA ASP A 141 4.64 -32.35 9.77
C ASP A 141 3.76 -31.10 9.65
N VAL A 142 4.34 -29.91 9.91
CA VAL A 142 3.66 -28.62 9.70
C VAL A 142 4.46 -27.75 8.74
N SER A 143 3.78 -27.23 7.73
CA SER A 143 4.30 -26.17 6.84
C SER A 143 4.00 -24.81 7.46
N ILE A 144 5.03 -24.00 7.70
CA ILE A 144 4.91 -22.69 8.33
C ILE A 144 5.34 -21.62 7.33
N ASN A 145 4.38 -20.82 6.86
CA ASN A 145 4.61 -19.65 6.03
C ASN A 145 4.79 -18.41 6.92
N ILE A 146 6.00 -17.91 7.08
CA ILE A 146 6.28 -16.69 7.83
C ILE A 146 6.26 -15.50 6.88
N TYR A 147 5.29 -14.59 7.07
CA TYR A 147 5.21 -13.34 6.33
C TYR A 147 6.15 -12.31 6.94
N GLU A 148 7.05 -11.76 6.13
CA GLU A 148 7.98 -10.73 6.57
C GLU A 148 7.33 -9.34 6.56
N PRO A 149 7.68 -8.46 7.52
CA PRO A 149 7.27 -7.08 7.48
C PRO A 149 7.87 -6.41 6.24
N LEU A 150 7.14 -5.47 5.67
CA LEU A 150 7.54 -4.77 4.46
C LEU A 150 8.82 -3.95 4.75
N GLY A 151 9.97 -4.56 4.45
CA GLY A 151 11.34 -4.07 4.58
C GLY A 151 12.30 -5.13 5.17
N SER A 152 13.20 -5.78 4.45
CA SER A 152 13.55 -5.79 3.02
C SER A 152 14.04 -7.20 2.68
N PRO A 153 13.45 -7.93 1.71
CA PRO A 153 14.08 -9.10 1.11
C PRO A 153 14.92 -8.67 -0.10
N ASP A 154 16.03 -9.38 -0.33
CA ASP A 154 16.80 -9.29 -1.57
C ASP A 154 15.90 -9.61 -2.77
N ALA A 155 16.08 -8.86 -3.86
CA ALA A 155 15.18 -8.81 -5.01
C ALA A 155 15.07 -10.12 -5.83
N LYS A 156 15.60 -11.22 -5.31
CA LYS A 156 15.75 -12.53 -5.97
C LYS A 156 14.70 -13.55 -5.51
N ASP A 157 14.06 -13.33 -4.36
CA ASP A 157 13.24 -14.36 -3.69
C ASP A 157 11.75 -14.02 -3.57
N ILE A 158 11.28 -12.99 -4.29
CA ILE A 158 9.87 -12.57 -4.25
C ILE A 158 9.03 -13.52 -5.14
N VAL A 159 8.43 -14.55 -4.53
CA VAL A 159 7.38 -15.38 -5.16
C VAL A 159 6.01 -14.79 -4.86
N ILE A 160 5.39 -14.19 -5.88
CA ILE A 160 4.11 -13.50 -5.79
C ILE A 160 3.01 -14.49 -6.14
N ASN A 161 2.24 -14.95 -5.15
CA ASN A 161 1.21 -16.00 -5.32
C ASN A 161 -0.17 -15.46 -5.76
N THR A 162 -0.26 -14.19 -6.15
CA THR A 162 -1.43 -13.63 -6.84
C THR A 162 -1.26 -13.75 -8.35
N LYS A 163 -2.36 -13.90 -9.08
CA LYS A 163 -2.31 -13.86 -10.55
C LYS A 163 -1.81 -12.47 -10.97
N VAL A 164 -0.71 -12.43 -11.73
CA VAL A 164 -0.15 -11.19 -12.28
C VAL A 164 -1.25 -10.46 -13.05
N PRO A 165 -1.59 -9.20 -12.68
CA PRO A 165 -2.57 -8.42 -13.42
C PRO A 165 -2.12 -8.25 -14.87
N ASN A 166 -3.05 -8.30 -15.82
CA ASN A 166 -2.71 -8.07 -17.23
C ASN A 166 -2.03 -6.70 -17.41
N MET A 167 -1.02 -6.62 -18.26
CA MET A 167 -0.52 -5.31 -18.68
C MET A 167 -1.61 -4.61 -19.52
N THR A 168 -1.86 -3.33 -19.24
CA THR A 168 -2.78 -2.50 -20.02
C THR A 168 -2.04 -1.23 -20.42
N LYS A 169 -2.53 -0.53 -21.45
CA LYS A 169 -1.96 0.75 -21.89
C LYS A 169 -1.74 1.72 -20.73
N GLY A 170 -2.75 1.93 -19.88
CA GLY A 170 -2.63 2.81 -18.71
C GLY A 170 -1.60 2.35 -17.68
N ARG A 171 -1.49 1.04 -17.42
CA ARG A 171 -0.47 0.47 -16.51
C ARG A 171 0.94 0.64 -17.07
N ALA A 172 1.13 0.33 -18.35
CA ALA A 172 2.44 0.43 -19.00
C ALA A 172 2.94 1.88 -19.03
N LEU A 173 2.06 2.83 -19.40
CA LEU A 173 2.35 4.26 -19.38
C LEU A 173 2.71 4.78 -17.98
N LEU A 174 1.93 4.39 -16.97
CA LEU A 174 2.20 4.76 -15.58
C LEU A 174 3.54 4.19 -15.11
N LEU A 175 3.83 2.92 -15.38
CA LEU A 175 5.10 2.28 -15.02
C LEU A 175 6.29 2.96 -15.70
N LYS A 176 6.20 3.26 -17.01
CA LYS A 176 7.26 3.98 -17.74
C LYS A 176 7.51 5.37 -17.13
N LEU A 177 6.46 6.12 -16.80
CA LEU A 177 6.62 7.43 -16.12
C LEU A 177 7.19 7.32 -14.71
N LEU A 178 6.76 6.33 -13.92
CA LEU A 178 7.34 6.05 -12.61
C LEU A 178 8.84 5.73 -12.74
N GLY A 179 9.23 4.94 -13.76
CA GLY A 179 10.63 4.59 -14.03
C GLY A 179 11.47 5.81 -14.43
N ILE A 180 10.95 6.65 -15.33
CA ILE A 180 11.59 7.91 -15.72
C ILE A 180 11.74 8.86 -14.52
N TYR A 181 10.76 8.90 -13.64
CA TYR A 181 10.81 9.72 -12.44
C TYR A 181 11.87 9.22 -11.45
N SER A 182 11.88 7.91 -11.18
CA SER A 182 12.83 7.28 -10.26
C SER A 182 14.27 7.24 -10.78
N SER A 183 14.49 7.10 -12.10
CA SER A 183 15.84 7.07 -12.69
C SER A 183 16.60 8.39 -12.55
N LYS A 184 15.87 9.49 -12.32
CA LYS A 184 16.43 10.81 -12.00
C LYS A 184 16.84 10.97 -10.52
N GLY A 185 16.74 9.91 -9.72
CA GLY A 185 17.14 9.90 -8.31
C GLY A 185 16.07 10.41 -7.34
N TYR A 186 14.83 10.62 -7.78
CA TYR A 186 13.74 11.08 -6.93
C TYR A 186 12.95 9.91 -6.35
N GLU A 187 12.59 10.03 -5.08
CA GLU A 187 11.70 9.09 -4.42
C GLU A 187 10.27 9.28 -4.93
N CYS A 188 9.65 8.21 -5.39
CA CYS A 188 8.23 8.24 -5.75
C CYS A 188 7.39 7.84 -4.53
N THR A 189 6.46 8.69 -4.13
CA THR A 189 5.44 8.36 -3.12
C THR A 189 4.06 8.35 -3.77
N LYS A 190 3.02 8.16 -2.96
CA LYS A 190 1.63 8.31 -3.38
C LYS A 190 1.35 9.67 -4.04
N LEU A 191 2.01 10.75 -3.59
CA LEU A 191 1.81 12.08 -4.16
C LEU A 191 2.28 12.11 -5.61
N GLU A 192 3.53 11.71 -5.87
CA GLU A 192 4.12 11.72 -7.21
C GLU A 192 3.35 10.80 -8.16
N ALA A 193 2.97 9.60 -7.72
CA ALA A 193 2.16 8.69 -8.54
C ALA A 193 0.80 9.30 -8.90
N GLN A 194 0.13 9.99 -7.97
CA GLN A 194 -1.10 10.73 -8.24
C GLN A 194 -0.90 11.84 -9.27
N LYS A 195 0.23 12.56 -9.22
CA LYS A 195 0.51 13.68 -10.13
C LYS A 195 0.95 13.22 -11.52
N LEU A 196 1.75 12.17 -11.60
CA LEU A 196 2.14 11.55 -12.87
C LEU A 196 0.92 10.99 -13.61
N ALA A 197 0.05 10.26 -12.90
CA ALA A 197 -1.19 9.75 -13.48
C ALA A 197 -2.15 10.88 -13.91
N TYR A 198 -2.19 11.99 -13.16
CA TYR A 198 -3.00 13.15 -13.50
C TYR A 198 -2.54 13.75 -14.82
N PHE A 199 -1.25 14.07 -14.94
CA PHE A 199 -0.71 14.64 -16.17
C PHE A 199 -0.79 13.66 -17.34
N LEU A 200 -0.70 12.36 -17.10
CA LEU A 200 -0.91 11.37 -18.15
C LEU A 200 -2.36 11.40 -18.69
N GLN A 201 -3.36 11.55 -17.82
CA GLN A 201 -4.76 11.72 -18.25
C GLN A 201 -4.98 13.04 -18.98
N GLU A 202 -4.44 14.14 -18.47
CA GLU A 202 -4.51 15.46 -19.09
C GLU A 202 -3.75 15.53 -20.43
N ALA A 203 -2.77 14.64 -20.65
CA ALA A 203 -2.10 14.45 -21.93
C ALA A 203 -2.93 13.67 -22.97
N GLY A 204 -4.18 13.30 -22.65
CA GLY A 204 -5.13 12.67 -23.57
C GLY A 204 -5.27 11.15 -23.40
N VAL A 205 -4.70 10.56 -22.36
CA VAL A 205 -4.84 9.12 -22.08
C VAL A 205 -6.12 8.86 -21.28
N ASP A 206 -7.03 8.05 -21.82
CA ASP A 206 -8.24 7.64 -21.07
C ASP A 206 -7.90 6.63 -19.97
N LEU A 207 -7.51 7.15 -18.79
CA LEU A 207 -7.26 6.36 -17.59
C LEU A 207 -8.53 6.12 -16.76
N LYS A 208 -9.64 6.79 -17.10
CA LYS A 208 -10.91 6.78 -16.34
C LYS A 208 -10.72 7.16 -14.87
N LEU A 209 -9.73 8.01 -14.56
CA LEU A 209 -9.47 8.51 -13.22
C LEU A 209 -10.39 9.71 -12.93
N LYS A 210 -11.03 9.67 -11.78
CA LYS A 210 -11.97 10.71 -11.36
C LYS A 210 -11.25 11.67 -10.42
N TYR A 211 -10.73 12.75 -10.99
CA TYR A 211 -10.00 13.75 -10.24
C TYR A 211 -10.93 14.76 -9.58
N GLU A 212 -10.59 15.15 -8.36
CA GLU A 212 -11.22 16.23 -7.61
C GLU A 212 -10.17 17.10 -6.91
N ALA A 213 -10.57 18.32 -6.54
CA ALA A 213 -9.76 19.22 -5.77
C ALA A 213 -9.54 18.69 -4.33
N HIS A 214 -8.30 18.36 -3.94
CA HIS A 214 -7.98 17.84 -2.62
C HIS A 214 -6.78 18.56 -1.96
N ASN A 215 -6.36 18.09 -0.77
CA ASN A 215 -5.35 18.70 0.10
C ASN A 215 -4.07 19.15 -0.63
N PHE A 216 -3.49 18.28 -1.47
CA PHE A 216 -2.24 18.53 -2.19
C PHE A 216 -2.46 18.71 -3.71
N GLY A 217 -3.60 19.29 -4.09
CA GLY A 217 -4.00 19.51 -5.49
C GLY A 217 -4.94 18.42 -6.01
N PRO A 218 -5.03 18.21 -7.34
CA PRO A 218 -5.93 17.20 -7.92
C PRO A 218 -5.59 15.79 -7.42
N TYR A 219 -6.62 15.04 -7.06
CA TYR A 219 -6.49 13.69 -6.51
C TYR A 219 -7.59 12.77 -7.05
N ALA A 220 -7.24 11.52 -7.37
CA ALA A 220 -8.19 10.51 -7.80
C ALA A 220 -8.14 9.31 -6.85
N ASP A 221 -9.23 9.08 -6.09
CA ASP A 221 -9.25 7.96 -5.14
C ASP A 221 -9.20 6.60 -5.85
N ASN A 222 -9.80 6.49 -7.04
CA ASN A 222 -9.82 5.26 -7.81
C ASN A 222 -8.42 4.84 -8.34
N LEU A 223 -7.44 5.75 -8.39
CA LEU A 223 -6.05 5.39 -8.66
C LEU A 223 -5.46 4.52 -7.54
N ASN A 224 -5.92 4.67 -6.29
CA ASN A 224 -5.44 3.83 -5.19
C ASN A 224 -5.78 2.36 -5.40
N HIS A 225 -6.95 2.08 -5.99
CA HIS A 225 -7.32 0.71 -6.33
C HIS A 225 -6.41 0.13 -7.42
N VAL A 226 -6.03 0.95 -8.41
CA VAL A 226 -5.09 0.54 -9.45
C VAL A 226 -3.72 0.24 -8.85
N LEU A 227 -3.14 1.19 -8.11
CA LEU A 227 -1.84 1.05 -7.47
C LEU A 227 -1.82 -0.15 -6.51
N SER A 228 -2.85 -0.31 -5.68
CA SER A 228 -2.97 -1.46 -4.77
C SER A 228 -3.09 -2.81 -5.49
N HIS A 229 -3.64 -2.83 -6.71
CA HIS A 229 -3.82 -4.06 -7.48
C HIS A 229 -2.55 -4.48 -8.21
N ILE A 230 -1.68 -3.52 -8.57
CA ILE A 230 -0.38 -3.78 -9.20
C ILE A 230 0.78 -3.84 -8.21
N ASP A 231 0.55 -3.46 -6.95
CA ASP A 231 1.50 -3.58 -5.85
C ASP A 231 1.79 -5.06 -5.55
N GLY A 232 3.05 -5.38 -5.36
CA GLY A 232 3.56 -6.74 -5.31
C GLY A 232 3.72 -7.41 -6.67
N HIS A 233 3.32 -6.80 -7.80
CA HIS A 233 3.48 -7.39 -9.15
C HIS A 233 4.37 -6.56 -10.06
N PHE A 234 4.02 -5.29 -10.23
CA PHE A 234 4.72 -4.36 -11.08
C PHE A 234 5.43 -3.27 -10.29
N ILE A 235 4.86 -2.92 -9.14
CA ILE A 235 5.43 -1.98 -8.18
C ILE A 235 5.46 -2.61 -6.80
N SER A 236 6.24 -2.06 -5.89
CA SER A 236 6.25 -2.38 -4.47
C SER A 236 6.15 -1.12 -3.63
N GLY A 237 5.74 -1.26 -2.37
CA GLY A 237 5.75 -0.19 -1.38
C GLY A 237 4.54 0.75 -1.39
N PHE A 238 3.49 0.46 -2.18
CA PHE A 238 2.24 1.22 -2.08
C PHE A 238 1.39 0.76 -0.87
N GLY A 239 1.33 -0.54 -0.61
CA GLY A 239 0.54 -1.16 0.45
C GLY A 239 1.08 -0.98 1.88
N ASP A 240 2.30 -0.47 2.05
CA ASP A 240 3.07 -0.50 3.30
C ASP A 240 2.48 0.34 4.45
N ARG A 241 1.47 1.18 4.20
CA ARG A 241 0.75 2.02 5.19
C ARG A 241 1.66 2.81 6.16
N VAL A 242 2.91 3.06 5.77
CA VAL A 242 3.78 4.07 6.37
C VAL A 242 3.42 5.42 5.74
N ALA A 243 3.40 6.51 6.52
CA ALA A 243 3.04 7.84 6.03
C ALA A 243 3.93 8.36 4.87
N LYS A 244 5.08 7.72 4.63
CA LYS A 244 6.01 7.95 3.52
C LYS A 244 6.36 6.65 2.80
N SER A 245 5.36 5.87 2.40
CA SER A 245 5.61 4.65 1.65
C SER A 245 6.18 4.99 0.27
N ARG A 246 7.33 4.38 -0.06
CA ARG A 246 8.05 4.61 -1.32
C ARG A 246 7.59 3.61 -2.35
N ILE A 247 7.09 4.09 -3.47
CA ILE A 247 6.72 3.28 -4.62
C ILE A 247 8.01 2.99 -5.41
N SER A 248 8.34 1.72 -5.56
CA SER A 248 9.46 1.25 -6.37
C SER A 248 8.98 0.30 -7.45
N ILE A 249 9.65 0.26 -8.59
CA ILE A 249 9.31 -0.70 -9.65
C ILE A 249 9.97 -2.05 -9.35
N ILE A 250 9.21 -3.13 -9.44
CA ILE A 250 9.73 -4.49 -9.31
C ILE A 250 10.47 -4.86 -10.61
N ASN A 251 11.58 -5.57 -10.48
CA ASN A 251 12.43 -6.03 -11.60
C ASN A 251 11.61 -6.60 -12.78
N ASN A 252 12.05 -6.31 -14.01
CA ASN A 252 11.42 -6.70 -15.28
C ASN A 252 10.04 -6.07 -15.59
N SER A 253 9.45 -5.30 -14.67
CA SER A 253 8.15 -4.66 -14.91
C SER A 253 8.24 -3.48 -15.88
N LEU A 254 9.39 -2.79 -15.90
CA LEU A 254 9.68 -1.77 -16.91
C LEU A 254 9.83 -2.40 -18.30
N ASP A 255 10.58 -3.49 -18.41
CA ASP A 255 10.75 -4.20 -19.68
C ASP A 255 9.39 -4.67 -20.25
N ALA A 256 8.53 -5.24 -19.39
CA ALA A 256 7.17 -5.64 -19.77
C ALA A 256 6.29 -4.45 -20.20
N ALA A 257 6.47 -3.27 -19.57
CA ALA A 257 5.77 -2.06 -19.97
C ALA A 257 6.29 -1.53 -21.31
N GLU A 258 7.61 -1.57 -21.55
CA GLU A 258 8.24 -1.16 -22.80
C GLU A 258 7.85 -2.07 -23.96
N GLU A 259 7.87 -3.39 -23.76
CA GLU A 259 7.40 -4.37 -24.74
C GLU A 259 5.93 -4.11 -25.12
N TYR A 260 5.07 -3.88 -24.14
CA TYR A 260 3.66 -3.54 -24.40
C TYR A 260 3.53 -2.25 -25.22
N LEU A 261 4.29 -1.21 -24.87
CA LEU A 261 4.22 0.11 -25.52
C LEU A 261 4.84 0.13 -26.92
N SER A 262 5.77 -0.78 -27.24
CA SER A 262 6.32 -0.91 -28.59
C SER A 262 5.25 -1.16 -29.66
N ASN A 263 4.12 -1.77 -29.26
CA ASN A 263 2.96 -2.02 -30.11
C ASN A 263 1.93 -0.86 -30.10
N HIS A 264 2.20 0.24 -29.37
CA HIS A 264 1.29 1.36 -29.16
C HIS A 264 2.02 2.72 -29.27
N PRO A 265 2.65 3.03 -30.42
CA PRO A 265 3.51 4.21 -30.59
C PRO A 265 2.78 5.54 -30.38
N GLU A 266 1.45 5.58 -30.52
CA GLU A 266 0.64 6.75 -30.19
C GLU A 266 0.72 7.16 -28.71
N SER A 267 1.22 6.25 -27.86
CA SER A 267 1.40 6.48 -26.42
C SER A 267 2.66 7.28 -26.08
N ASP A 268 3.64 7.34 -27.00
CA ASP A 268 4.91 8.04 -26.74
C ASP A 268 4.73 9.56 -26.65
N GLU A 269 3.78 10.13 -27.40
CA GLU A 269 3.51 11.57 -27.33
C GLU A 269 3.10 12.00 -25.91
N ALA A 270 2.24 11.22 -25.26
CA ALA A 270 1.78 11.51 -23.91
C ALA A 270 2.93 11.44 -22.89
N ILE A 271 3.80 10.43 -22.99
CA ILE A 271 4.99 10.31 -22.13
C ILE A 271 5.92 11.50 -22.35
N CYS A 272 6.25 11.82 -23.60
CA CYS A 272 7.14 12.94 -23.93
C CYS A 272 6.59 14.27 -23.41
N LYS A 273 5.27 14.50 -23.52
CA LYS A 273 4.61 15.69 -22.96
C LYS A 273 4.80 15.77 -21.44
N VAL A 274 4.52 14.68 -20.71
CA VAL A 274 4.63 14.66 -19.25
C VAL A 274 6.09 14.77 -18.80
N GLU A 275 7.01 14.03 -19.42
CA GLU A 275 8.44 14.08 -19.09
C GLU A 275 8.99 15.49 -19.31
N LYS A 276 8.66 16.12 -20.44
CA LYS A 276 9.07 17.48 -20.74
C LYS A 276 8.50 18.45 -19.71
N LEU A 277 7.25 18.30 -19.29
CA LEU A 277 6.66 19.17 -18.25
C LEU A 277 7.44 19.09 -16.94
N ILE A 278 7.68 17.87 -16.44
CA ILE A 278 8.22 17.67 -15.09
C ILE A 278 9.74 17.82 -15.01
N ARG A 279 10.46 17.90 -16.13
CA ARG A 279 11.93 18.02 -16.16
C ARG A 279 12.43 19.26 -15.40
N GLY A 280 13.12 19.07 -14.27
CA GLY A 280 13.57 20.13 -13.35
C GLY A 280 12.51 20.55 -12.31
N TYR A 281 11.38 19.85 -12.23
CA TYR A 281 10.25 20.07 -11.32
C TYR A 281 9.86 18.78 -10.56
N GLU A 282 10.79 17.85 -10.39
CA GLU A 282 10.57 16.54 -9.77
C GLU A 282 10.63 16.54 -8.23
N THR A 283 10.48 17.69 -7.55
CA THR A 283 10.32 17.68 -6.09
C THR A 283 8.86 17.50 -5.72
N PRO A 284 8.52 16.93 -4.54
CA PRO A 284 7.12 16.76 -4.13
C PRO A 284 6.33 18.08 -4.18
N LEU A 285 6.95 19.17 -3.70
CA LEU A 285 6.35 20.51 -3.75
C LEU A 285 6.18 21.00 -5.20
N SER A 286 7.18 20.79 -6.06
CA SER A 286 7.09 21.19 -7.47
C SER A 286 5.97 20.45 -8.21
N MET A 287 5.85 19.14 -8.00
CA MET A 287 4.79 18.31 -8.59
C MET A 287 3.41 18.71 -8.08
N GLU A 288 3.28 18.96 -6.77
CA GLU A 288 2.06 19.50 -6.16
C GLU A 288 1.67 20.83 -6.81
N VAL A 289 2.58 21.80 -6.84
CA VAL A 289 2.31 23.15 -7.33
C VAL A 289 1.96 23.15 -8.82
N LEU A 290 2.70 22.40 -9.64
CA LEU A 290 2.38 22.25 -11.07
C LEU A 290 0.95 21.73 -11.27
N SER A 291 0.59 20.65 -10.60
CA SER A 291 -0.75 20.06 -10.74
C SER A 291 -1.85 20.96 -10.21
N THR A 292 -1.57 21.73 -9.15
CA THR A 292 -2.50 22.68 -8.52
C THR A 292 -2.79 23.85 -9.45
N VAL A 293 -1.75 24.50 -10.01
CA VAL A 293 -1.93 25.61 -10.95
C VAL A 293 -2.64 25.12 -12.23
N HIS A 294 -2.25 23.96 -12.76
CA HIS A 294 -2.92 23.37 -13.91
C HIS A 294 -4.42 23.14 -13.64
N TRP A 295 -4.77 22.61 -12.46
CA TRP A 295 -6.16 22.37 -12.08
C TRP A 295 -6.99 23.66 -12.08
N VAL A 296 -6.49 24.72 -11.45
CA VAL A 296 -7.22 26.01 -11.37
C VAL A 296 -7.44 26.62 -12.74
N VAL A 297 -6.45 26.56 -13.63
CA VAL A 297 -6.59 27.10 -14.98
C VAL A 297 -7.53 26.23 -15.84
N LYS A 298 -7.31 24.91 -15.83
CA LYS A 298 -7.97 23.99 -16.75
C LYS A 298 -9.38 23.58 -16.32
N HIS A 299 -9.55 23.29 -15.03
CA HIS A 299 -10.79 22.71 -14.47
C HIS A 299 -11.66 23.75 -13.78
N GLU A 300 -11.07 24.75 -13.11
CA GLU A 300 -11.83 25.87 -12.51
C GLU A 300 -12.04 27.04 -13.49
N GLY A 301 -11.38 27.02 -14.66
CA GLY A 301 -11.63 27.94 -15.76
C GLY A 301 -11.01 29.34 -15.63
N TYR A 302 -9.98 29.50 -14.80
CA TYR A 302 -9.27 30.77 -14.68
C TYR A 302 -8.34 31.03 -15.86
N SER A 303 -8.26 32.28 -16.32
CA SER A 303 -7.33 32.66 -17.39
C SER A 303 -5.87 32.60 -16.92
N PRO A 304 -4.94 32.02 -17.70
CA PRO A 304 -3.50 32.07 -17.39
C PRO A 304 -2.97 33.50 -17.21
N ASN A 305 -3.57 34.49 -17.87
CA ASN A 305 -3.16 35.89 -17.79
C ASN A 305 -3.58 36.58 -16.48
N ASP A 306 -4.49 35.99 -15.71
CA ASP A 306 -4.98 36.52 -14.44
C ASP A 306 -4.36 35.77 -13.25
N PHE A 307 -3.06 36.01 -13.06
CA PHE A 307 -2.31 35.37 -11.99
C PHE A 307 -2.85 35.69 -10.59
N ASP A 308 -3.38 36.90 -10.37
CA ASP A 308 -3.88 37.31 -9.04
C ASP A 308 -5.14 36.54 -8.66
N SER A 309 -6.06 36.29 -9.61
CA SER A 309 -7.22 35.44 -9.38
C SER A 309 -6.84 33.98 -9.16
N ILE A 310 -5.90 33.43 -9.95
CA ILE A 310 -5.37 32.07 -9.74
C ILE A 310 -4.78 31.93 -8.33
N LYS A 311 -3.94 32.89 -7.93
CA LYS A 311 -3.29 32.93 -6.60
C LYS A 311 -4.34 32.99 -5.49
N LEU A 312 -5.34 33.87 -5.62
CA LEU A 312 -6.39 34.03 -4.62
C LEU A 312 -7.18 32.72 -4.43
N PHE A 313 -7.55 32.05 -5.53
CA PHE A 313 -8.22 30.76 -5.47
C PHE A 313 -7.35 29.70 -4.76
N ILE A 314 -6.07 29.60 -5.15
CA ILE A 314 -5.14 28.63 -4.54
C ILE A 314 -4.99 28.89 -3.03
N TYR A 315 -4.89 30.14 -2.61
CA TYR A 315 -4.78 30.49 -1.19
C TYR A 315 -6.07 30.24 -0.40
N GLN A 316 -7.24 30.31 -1.04
CA GLN A 316 -8.52 29.99 -0.42
C GLN A 316 -8.81 28.48 -0.38
N TRP A 317 -8.10 27.67 -1.16
CA TRP A 317 -8.31 26.23 -1.22
C TRP A 317 -8.00 25.54 0.11
N ASN A 318 -6.87 25.86 0.77
CA ASN A 318 -6.59 25.47 2.16
C ASN A 318 -5.35 26.18 2.74
N ASP A 319 -5.15 26.07 4.06
CA ASP A 319 -4.03 26.67 4.79
C ASP A 319 -2.64 26.25 4.27
N HIS A 320 -2.50 24.99 3.85
CA HIS A 320 -1.24 24.48 3.28
C HIS A 320 -0.91 25.21 1.97
N LYS A 321 -1.88 25.36 1.06
CA LYS A 321 -1.70 26.09 -0.19
C LYS A 321 -1.51 27.59 0.02
N ALA A 322 -2.15 28.19 1.02
CA ALA A 322 -1.93 29.59 1.40
C ALA A 322 -0.48 29.86 1.83
N SER A 323 0.24 28.84 2.33
CA SER A 323 1.64 28.95 2.71
C SER A 323 2.63 28.87 1.54
N ILE A 324 2.16 28.47 0.34
CA ILE A 324 3.02 28.32 -0.84
C ILE A 324 3.46 29.71 -1.32
N LYS A 325 4.78 29.90 -1.42
CA LYS A 325 5.33 31.19 -1.87
C LYS A 325 4.88 31.51 -3.29
N GLU A 326 4.41 32.73 -3.50
CA GLU A 326 3.95 33.24 -4.81
C GLU A 326 4.93 32.94 -5.96
N LYS A 327 6.24 33.06 -5.71
CA LYS A 327 7.29 32.76 -6.70
C LYS A 327 7.22 31.33 -7.26
N TYR A 328 6.73 30.36 -6.50
CA TYR A 328 6.57 28.98 -6.96
C TYR A 328 5.34 28.83 -7.84
N LEU A 329 4.24 29.52 -7.51
CA LEU A 329 3.03 29.57 -8.35
C LEU A 329 3.34 30.19 -9.71
N LYS A 330 4.06 31.33 -9.73
CA LYS A 330 4.50 31.98 -10.98
C LYS A 330 5.37 31.08 -11.85
N LYS A 331 6.35 30.39 -11.24
CA LYS A 331 7.21 29.44 -11.95
C LYS A 331 6.43 28.27 -12.54
N ALA A 332 5.46 27.74 -11.80
CA ALA A 332 4.62 26.66 -12.28
C ALA A 332 3.71 27.11 -13.44
N LEU A 333 3.06 28.27 -13.34
CA LEU A 333 2.25 28.83 -14.42
C LEU A 333 3.09 29.02 -15.69
N SER A 334 4.24 29.70 -15.59
CA SER A 334 5.16 29.90 -16.71
C SER A 334 5.65 28.57 -17.30
N ARG A 335 5.87 27.55 -16.46
CA ARG A 335 6.26 26.21 -16.91
C ARG A 335 5.14 25.52 -17.71
N LEU A 336 3.90 25.65 -17.27
CA LEU A 336 2.72 25.10 -17.95
C LEU A 336 2.50 25.79 -19.31
N GLU A 337 2.60 27.12 -19.36
CA GLU A 337 2.50 27.91 -20.61
C GLU A 337 3.60 27.52 -21.60
N SER A 338 4.86 27.49 -21.14
CA SER A 338 6.02 27.15 -21.98
C SER A 338 5.97 25.73 -22.55
N ASN A 339 5.15 24.86 -21.97
CA ASN A 339 4.94 23.49 -22.44
C ASN A 339 3.55 23.26 -23.03
N CYS A 340 2.76 24.33 -23.25
CA CYS A 340 1.44 24.29 -23.87
C CYS A 340 0.42 23.42 -23.11
N TRP A 341 0.50 23.40 -21.78
CA TRP A 341 -0.49 22.72 -20.92
C TRP A 341 -1.69 23.60 -20.59
N VAL A 342 -1.48 24.91 -20.64
CA VAL A 342 -2.50 25.94 -20.45
C VAL A 342 -2.40 26.96 -21.58
N SER A 343 -3.54 27.53 -21.96
CA SER A 343 -3.71 28.43 -23.10
C SER A 343 -4.59 29.62 -22.73
#